data_AF-A0A8X7VFW5-F1
#
_entry.id   AF-A0A8X7VFW5-F1
#
_cell.length_a   1.000
_cell.length_b   1.000
_cell.length_c   1.000
_cell.angle_alpha   90.00
_cell.angle_beta   90.00
_cell.angle_gamma   90.00
#
_symmetry.space_group_name_H-M   'P 1'
#
loop_
_entity.id
_entity.type
_entity.pdbx_description
1 polymer ?
#
loop_
_entity_poly.entity_id
_entity_poly.type
_entity_poly.pdbx_seq_one_letter_code
_entity_poly.pdbx_strand_id
1 'polypeptide(L)'
;MEFFRNAKAVRMRNVHEKYLMADEDEETVTQDRTGSDKRARWTVEPVCGSFEVICLRSCYGNYLTASNKRFLLGATWRKVVLSKPNRLGFNQQKLM
;
A
#
# COMPACT_ATOMS: atom_id res chain seq x y z
N MET A 1 9.14 8.79 9.14
CA MET A 1 7.83 9.41 8.81
C MET A 1 7.91 10.87 8.36
N GLU A 2 9.00 11.58 8.61
CA GLU A 2 9.11 13.01 8.27
C GLU A 2 8.91 13.32 6.78
N PHE A 3 9.45 12.47 5.91
CA PHE A 3 9.31 12.57 4.46
C PHE A 3 7.84 12.56 4.01
N PHE A 4 7.00 11.76 4.68
CA PHE A 4 5.58 11.60 4.35
C PHE A 4 4.71 12.76 4.87
N ARG A 5 5.24 13.65 5.72
CA ARG A 5 4.48 14.80 6.23
C ARG A 5 4.10 15.79 5.13
N ASN A 6 4.98 15.95 4.13
CA ASN A 6 4.76 16.88 3.02
C ASN A 6 4.44 16.18 1.69
N ALA A 7 4.67 14.86 1.61
CA ALA A 7 4.44 14.10 0.39
C ALA A 7 2.94 13.80 0.23
N LYS A 8 2.33 14.31 -0.85
CA LYS A 8 0.94 13.97 -1.22
C LYS A 8 0.82 12.55 -1.76
N ALA A 9 1.88 12.05 -2.40
CA ALA A 9 1.93 10.72 -2.97
C ALA A 9 3.37 10.24 -3.08
N VAL A 10 3.55 8.94 -3.14
CA VAL A 10 4.85 8.28 -3.33
C VAL A 10 4.79 7.21 -4.41
N ARG A 11 5.96 6.80 -4.87
CA ARG A 11 6.17 5.61 -5.68
C ARG A 11 7.23 4.77 -5.00
N MET A 12 6.95 3.48 -4.84
CA MET A 12 7.88 2.56 -4.18
C MET A 12 8.62 1.78 -5.24
N ARG A 13 9.93 2.00 -5.34
CA ARG A 13 10.82 1.33 -6.29
C ARG A 13 11.69 0.33 -5.53
N ASN A 14 11.77 -0.90 -6.01
CA ASN A 14 12.69 -1.90 -5.45
C ASN A 14 14.10 -1.79 -6.08
N VAL A 15 15.05 -2.59 -5.58
CA VAL A 15 16.44 -2.62 -6.07
C VAL A 15 16.58 -3.02 -7.55
N HIS A 16 15.58 -3.70 -8.11
CA HIS A 16 15.55 -4.11 -9.53
C HIS A 16 14.86 -3.09 -10.42
N GLU A 17 14.70 -1.86 -9.91
CA GLU A 17 14.13 -0.74 -10.62
C GLU A 17 12.66 -0.94 -11.03
N LYS A 18 11.95 -1.86 -10.34
CA LYS A 18 10.52 -2.07 -10.51
C LYS A 18 9.73 -1.33 -9.44
N TYR A 19 8.63 -0.72 -9.85
CA TYR A 19 7.68 -0.01 -9.01
C TYR A 19 6.57 -0.94 -8.53
N LEU A 20 6.10 -0.74 -7.30
CA LEU A 20 4.87 -1.38 -6.82
C LEU A 20 3.66 -0.74 -7.51
N MET A 21 2.87 -1.56 -8.20
CA MET A 21 1.73 -1.15 -9.00
C MET A 21 0.44 -1.73 -8.43
N ALA A 22 -0.65 -0.95 -8.43
CA ALA A 22 -1.99 -1.49 -8.23
C ALA A 22 -2.46 -2.18 -9.51
N ASP A 23 -2.95 -3.42 -9.40
CA ASP A 23 -3.46 -4.17 -10.55
C ASP A 23 -4.90 -3.72 -10.90
N GLU A 24 -5.32 -4.00 -12.14
CA GLU A 24 -6.65 -3.72 -12.66
C GLU A 24 -7.76 -4.51 -11.97
N ASP A 25 -7.41 -5.64 -11.35
CA ASP A 25 -8.34 -6.43 -10.53
C ASP A 25 -8.73 -5.72 -9.22
N GLU A 26 -8.08 -4.61 -8.89
CA GLU A 26 -8.27 -3.79 -7.69
C GLU A 26 -8.02 -4.51 -6.35
N GLU A 27 -7.58 -5.76 -6.38
CA GLU A 27 -7.37 -6.64 -5.22
C GLU A 27 -5.90 -6.99 -5.01
N THR A 28 -5.11 -6.96 -6.08
CA THR A 28 -3.71 -7.38 -6.08
C THR A 28 -2.76 -6.26 -6.46
N VAL A 29 -1.46 -6.55 -6.28
CA VAL A 29 -0.37 -5.65 -6.63
C VAL A 29 0.62 -6.39 -7.52
N THR A 30 1.20 -5.65 -8.47
CA THR A 30 2.21 -6.15 -9.40
C THR A 30 3.47 -5.29 -9.32
N GLN A 31 4.51 -5.68 -10.07
CA GLN A 31 5.75 -4.93 -10.15
C GLN A 31 6.21 -4.76 -11.60
N ASP A 32 6.35 -3.52 -12.03
CA ASP A 32 6.73 -3.15 -13.41
C ASP A 32 7.77 -2.02 -13.40
N ARG A 33 8.50 -1.80 -14.50
CA ARG A 33 9.48 -0.70 -14.64
C ARG A 33 8.84 0.65 -15.01
N THR A 34 7.55 0.66 -15.37
CA THR A 34 6.81 1.84 -15.82
C THR A 34 6.37 2.74 -14.66
N GLY A 35 7.32 3.47 -14.08
CA GLY A 35 7.07 4.31 -12.91
C GLY A 35 6.16 5.53 -13.16
N SER A 36 6.01 5.99 -14.40
CA SER A 36 5.16 7.14 -14.73
C SER A 36 3.67 6.84 -14.67
N ASP A 37 3.28 5.56 -14.72
CA ASP A 37 1.89 5.12 -14.70
C ASP A 37 1.20 5.51 -13.38
N LYS A 38 -0.09 5.87 -13.46
CA LYS A 38 -0.94 6.19 -12.30
C LYS A 38 -1.04 5.03 -11.30
N ARG A 39 -0.93 3.78 -11.76
CA ARG A 39 -0.95 2.57 -10.93
C ARG A 39 0.26 2.48 -10.01
N ALA A 40 1.35 3.18 -10.34
CA ALA A 40 2.55 3.28 -9.51
C ALA A 40 2.39 4.30 -8.36
N ARG A 41 1.38 5.17 -8.43
CA ARG A 41 1.21 6.30 -7.52
C ARG A 41 0.34 5.91 -6.33
N TRP A 42 0.92 5.99 -5.15
CA TRP A 42 0.26 5.73 -3.87
C TRP A 42 0.04 7.04 -3.12
N THR A 43 -1.22 7.42 -2.93
CA THR A 43 -1.58 8.60 -2.14
C THR A 43 -1.28 8.33 -0.67
N VAL A 44 -0.62 9.28 -0.02
CA VAL A 44 -0.30 9.20 1.40
C VAL A 44 -1.45 9.83 2.17
N GLU A 45 -2.12 9.04 2.99
CA GLU A 45 -3.21 9.50 3.85
C GLU A 45 -2.79 9.32 5.32
N PRO A 46 -2.54 10.41 6.07
CA PRO A 46 -2.28 10.34 7.50
C PRO A 46 -3.47 9.74 8.25
N VAL A 47 -3.21 8.91 9.25
CA VAL A 47 -4.26 8.32 10.09
C VAL A 47 -4.61 9.26 11.25
N CYS A 48 -5.89 9.53 11.45
CA CYS A 48 -6.34 10.36 12.56
C CYS A 48 -5.97 9.71 13.89
N GLY A 49 -5.38 10.48 14.81
CA GLY A 49 -4.96 9.98 16.12
C GLY A 49 -3.57 9.33 16.18
N SER A 50 -2.80 9.32 15.07
CA SER A 50 -1.39 8.94 15.11
C SER A 50 -0.54 9.69 14.08
N PHE A 51 0.57 10.28 14.51
CA PHE A 51 1.55 10.93 13.63
C PHE A 51 2.56 9.95 13.00
N GLU A 52 2.55 8.70 13.46
CA GLU A 52 3.50 7.66 13.06
C GLU A 52 2.89 6.65 12.10
N VAL A 53 1.60 6.80 11.76
CA VAL A 53 0.88 5.86 10.91
C VAL A 53 0.33 6.58 9.69
N ILE A 54 0.60 6.00 8.52
CA ILE A 54 0.06 6.44 7.24
C ILE A 54 -0.64 5.27 6.56
N CYS A 55 -1.68 5.58 5.81
CA CYS A 55 -2.32 4.69 4.86
C CYS A 55 -1.84 5.03 3.45
N LEU A 56 -1.58 4.01 2.65
CA LEU A 56 -1.21 4.16 1.24
C LEU A 56 -2.37 3.71 0.37
N ARG A 57 -2.97 4.68 -0.33
CA ARG A 57 -4.15 4.47 -1.17
C ARG A 57 -3.74 4.38 -2.64
N SER A 58 -4.24 3.35 -3.32
CA SER A 58 -4.06 3.12 -4.76
C SER A 58 -4.86 4.11 -5.61
N CYS A 59 -4.60 4.14 -6.92
CA CYS A 59 -5.39 4.91 -7.88
C CYS A 59 -6.86 4.45 -8.00
N TYR A 60 -7.20 3.25 -7.52
CA TYR A 60 -8.56 2.69 -7.51
C TYR A 60 -9.31 2.97 -6.21
N GLY A 61 -8.63 3.50 -5.19
CA GLY A 61 -9.25 3.83 -3.91
C GLY A 61 -9.12 2.77 -2.82
N ASN A 62 -8.48 1.64 -3.12
CA ASN A 62 -8.17 0.59 -2.15
C ASN A 62 -6.80 0.82 -1.50
N TYR A 63 -6.58 0.21 -0.33
CA TYR A 63 -5.43 0.45 0.53
C TYR A 63 -4.48 -0.74 0.58
N LEU A 64 -3.18 -0.46 0.63
CA LEU A 64 -2.18 -1.50 0.86
C LEU A 64 -2.38 -2.14 2.24
N THR A 65 -2.48 -3.46 2.24
CA THR A 65 -2.67 -4.25 3.46
C THR A 65 -1.72 -5.45 3.43
N ALA A 66 -0.99 -5.65 4.52
CA ALA A 66 -0.25 -6.89 4.73
C ALA A 66 -1.25 -8.03 5.00
N SER A 67 -1.31 -9.03 4.12
CA SER A 67 -2.17 -10.19 4.34
C SER A 67 -1.42 -11.34 5.01
N ASN A 68 -2.15 -12.26 5.65
CA ASN A 68 -1.56 -13.51 6.14
C ASN A 68 -1.45 -14.60 5.06
N LYS A 69 -1.73 -14.28 3.79
CA LYS A 69 -1.58 -15.22 2.67
C LYS A 69 -0.09 -15.40 2.39
N ARG A 70 0.37 -16.65 2.36
CA ARG A 70 1.74 -16.98 1.95
C ARG A 70 1.92 -16.70 0.46
N PHE A 71 3.02 -16.08 0.08
CA PHE A 71 3.31 -15.78 -1.33
C PHE A 71 3.82 -17.03 -2.08
N LEU A 72 4.68 -17.83 -1.45
CA LEU A 72 5.24 -19.06 -2.01
C LEU A 72 5.11 -20.20 -0.99
N LEU A 73 4.93 -21.43 -1.48
CA LEU A 73 4.95 -22.63 -0.65
C LEU A 73 6.35 -22.78 -0.02
N GLY A 74 6.39 -22.94 1.30
CA GLY A 74 7.64 -23.08 2.05
C GLY A 74 8.37 -21.77 2.40
N ALA A 75 7.87 -20.61 1.98
CA ALA A 75 8.49 -19.33 2.30
C ALA A 75 7.71 -18.55 3.38
N THR A 76 8.43 -17.77 4.20
CA THR A 76 7.84 -16.92 5.25
C THR A 76 7.22 -15.62 4.70
N TRP A 77 7.41 -15.33 3.42
CA TRP A 77 6.94 -14.10 2.79
C TRP A 77 5.41 -14.05 2.73
N ARG A 78 4.87 -12.94 3.24
CA ARG A 78 3.44 -12.62 3.24
C ARG A 78 3.10 -11.76 2.02
N LYS A 79 1.99 -12.07 1.37
CA LYS A 79 1.50 -11.32 0.21
C LYS A 79 0.91 -9.98 0.67
N VAL A 80 1.26 -8.90 -0.04
CA VAL A 80 0.58 -7.61 0.08
C VAL A 80 -0.63 -7.62 -0.86
N VAL A 81 -1.77 -7.13 -0.36
CA VAL A 81 -3.04 -7.07 -1.11
C VAL A 81 -3.64 -5.68 -1.00
N LEU A 82 -4.63 -5.41 -1.84
CA LEU A 82 -5.47 -4.23 -1.75
C LEU A 82 -6.76 -4.57 -1.03
N SER A 83 -7.12 -3.77 -0.03
CA SER A 83 -8.38 -3.90 0.70
C SER A 83 -9.23 -2.65 0.53
N LYS A 84 -10.54 -2.86 0.47
CA LYS A 84 -11.51 -1.76 0.44
C LYS A 84 -11.46 -0.99 1.76
N PRO A 85 -11.80 0.32 1.75
CA PRO A 85 -11.92 1.07 2.99
C PRO A 85 -12.87 0.38 3.95
N ASN A 86 -12.37 -0.04 5.11
CA ASN A 86 -13.24 -0.59 6.13
C ASN A 86 -14.12 0.55 6.68
N ARG A 87 -15.45 0.40 6.56
CA ARG A 87 -16.42 1.36 7.10
C ARG A 87 -16.29 1.53 8.62
N LEU A 88 -15.60 0.62 9.31
CA LEU A 88 -15.50 0.58 10.77
C LEU A 88 -14.09 0.84 11.35
N GLY A 89 -13.09 1.21 10.57
CA GLY A 89 -11.80 1.52 11.20
C GLY A 89 -10.63 1.71 10.27
N PHE A 90 -10.40 2.96 9.85
CA PHE A 90 -9.04 3.50 9.92
C PHE A 90 -8.81 4.30 11.21
N ASN A 91 -9.86 4.50 12.03
CA ASN A 91 -9.81 5.27 13.27
C ASN A 91 -9.75 4.42 14.55
N GLN A 92 -9.94 3.09 14.49
CA GLN A 92 -9.78 2.20 15.66
C GLN A 92 -9.39 0.77 15.26
N GLN A 93 -8.14 0.41 15.52
CA GLN A 93 -7.63 -0.94 15.82
C GLN A 93 -6.15 -0.75 16.14
N LYS A 94 -5.83 -0.27 17.34
CA LYS A 94 -5.55 -1.08 18.55
C LYS A 94 -4.45 -2.11 18.28
N LEU A 95 -3.28 -1.80 18.85
CA LEU A 95 -2.23 -2.72 19.29
C LEU A 95 -2.77 -4.15 19.47
N MET A 96 -2.29 -5.06 18.63
CA MET A 96 -1.90 -6.43 19.00
C MET A 96 -0.69 -6.82 18.16
#